data_AF-A0A2V6FYV7-F1
#
_entry.id   AF-A0A2V6FYV7-F1
#
_cell.length_a   1.000
_cell.length_b   1.000
_cell.length_c   1.000
_cell.angle_alpha   90.00
_cell.angle_beta   90.00
_cell.angle_gamma   90.00
#
_symmetry.space_group_name_H-M   'P 1'
#
loop_
_entity.id
_entity.type
_entity.pdbx_description
1 polymer ?
#
loop_
_entity_poly.entity_id
_entity_poly.type
_entity_poly.pdbx_seq_one_letter_code
_entity_poly.pdbx_strand_id
1 'polypeptide(L)'
;MTTFIRLVAAGIACLAVQCSFAVTIPAGTTLVVRTLHNISAVDAPGKAVAMQLDKDVVVNGKVALPGGTKISGRVETSKRSRTLTRSQSLTVNITDAQVHGRTVAIKTTGAVSLENPFARTTRRGVQVSTYSYQVPAGAKVQFRLAKPLEL
;
A
#
# COMPACT_ATOMS: atom_id res chain seq x y z
N MET A 1 -38.04 -50.18 36.78
CA MET A 1 -38.29 -48.77 36.40
C MET A 1 -36.93 -48.06 36.39
N THR A 2 -36.35 -47.88 35.20
CA THR A 2 -35.92 -46.57 34.62
C THR A 2 -34.67 -45.98 35.32
N THR A 3 -33.53 -45.65 34.72
CA THR A 3 -33.26 -45.03 33.40
C THR A 3 -31.71 -45.03 33.23
N PHE A 4 -31.15 -45.71 32.22
CA PHE A 4 -30.54 -45.14 31.00
C PHE A 4 -29.21 -44.35 31.13
N ILE A 5 -28.20 -44.92 30.45
CA ILE A 5 -27.25 -44.25 29.53
C ILE A 5 -25.98 -43.62 30.12
N ARG A 6 -24.88 -44.36 29.91
CA ARG A 6 -23.54 -43.82 29.64
C ARG A 6 -23.51 -43.24 28.22
N LEU A 7 -23.18 -41.96 28.05
CA LEU A 7 -22.77 -41.37 26.77
C LEU A 7 -21.73 -40.28 27.06
N VAL A 8 -20.45 -40.55 26.80
CA VAL A 8 -19.71 -40.05 25.63
C VAL A 8 -19.77 -38.52 25.51
N ALA A 9 -18.72 -37.87 25.99
CA ALA A 9 -18.31 -36.54 25.54
C ALA A 9 -16.81 -36.58 25.17
N ALA A 10 -16.48 -37.45 24.22
CA ALA A 10 -15.29 -37.30 23.39
C ALA A 10 -15.60 -36.21 22.36
N GLY A 11 -15.50 -34.95 22.78
CA GLY A 11 -15.88 -33.79 21.98
C GLY A 11 -14.68 -32.88 21.73
N ILE A 12 -13.82 -33.29 20.79
CA ILE A 12 -13.13 -32.41 19.84
C ILE A 12 -12.54 -31.13 20.46
N ALA A 13 -11.39 -31.26 21.12
CA ALA A 13 -10.41 -30.17 21.11
C ALA A 13 -9.78 -30.16 19.71
N CYS A 14 -10.54 -29.69 18.72
CA CYS A 14 -9.94 -29.18 17.49
C CYS A 14 -9.20 -27.92 17.94
N LEU A 15 -7.96 -28.13 18.38
CA LEU A 15 -6.94 -27.11 18.27
C LEU A 15 -7.00 -26.71 16.81
N ALA A 16 -7.67 -25.59 16.56
CA ALA A 16 -7.63 -24.94 15.29
C ALA A 16 -6.14 -24.71 15.05
N VAL A 17 -5.54 -25.62 14.27
CA VAL A 17 -4.26 -25.41 13.64
C VAL A 17 -4.53 -24.20 12.76
N GLN A 18 -4.31 -23.03 13.35
CA GLN A 18 -4.17 -21.79 12.62
C GLN A 18 -2.93 -22.03 11.78
N CYS A 19 -3.12 -22.63 10.60
CA CYS A 19 -2.22 -22.54 9.48
C CYS A 19 -2.13 -21.05 9.17
N SER A 20 -1.30 -20.36 9.94
CA SER A 20 -0.75 -19.08 9.60
C SER A 20 0.07 -19.38 8.36
N PHE A 21 -0.52 -19.15 7.19
CA PHE A 21 0.21 -19.18 5.94
C PHE A 21 1.21 -18.03 6.01
N ALA A 22 2.34 -18.28 6.67
CA ALA A 22 3.50 -17.41 6.72
C ALA A 22 4.02 -17.30 5.30
N VAL A 23 3.43 -16.38 4.51
CA VAL A 23 3.89 -16.08 3.18
C VAL A 23 4.86 -14.92 3.29
N THR A 24 6.14 -15.24 3.23
CA THR A 24 7.21 -14.25 3.24
C THR A 24 7.34 -13.61 1.85
N ILE A 25 7.13 -12.31 1.76
CA ILE A 25 7.49 -11.53 0.58
C ILE A 25 8.93 -11.06 0.74
N PRO A 26 9.88 -11.44 -0.13
CA PRO A 26 11.26 -11.02 0.01
C PRO A 26 11.41 -9.50 -0.16
N ALA A 27 12.44 -8.94 0.49
CA ALA A 27 12.89 -7.60 0.20
C ALA A 27 13.21 -7.45 -1.30
N GLY A 28 12.99 -6.26 -1.83
CA GLY A 28 13.21 -5.96 -3.24
C GLY A 28 12.01 -6.23 -4.13
N THR A 29 10.94 -6.86 -3.62
CA THR A 29 9.67 -7.03 -4.34
C THR A 29 9.06 -5.67 -4.69
N THR A 30 8.64 -5.52 -5.95
CA THR A 30 7.95 -4.32 -6.43
C THR A 30 6.45 -4.46 -6.22
N LEU A 31 5.89 -3.56 -5.41
CA LEU A 31 4.47 -3.42 -5.16
C LEU A 31 3.92 -2.31 -6.06
N VAL A 32 3.00 -2.65 -6.96
CA VAL A 32 2.27 -1.65 -7.74
C VAL A 32 1.00 -1.31 -6.98
N VAL A 33 0.92 -0.09 -6.48
CA VAL A 33 -0.26 0.40 -5.77
C VAL A 33 -0.94 1.47 -6.61
N ARG A 34 -2.24 1.63 -6.40
CA ARG A 34 -3.04 2.70 -6.96
C ARG A 34 -3.63 3.54 -5.84
N THR A 35 -3.66 4.85 -6.04
CA THR A 35 -4.29 5.79 -5.10
C THR A 35 -5.81 5.58 -5.11
N LEU A 36 -6.45 5.62 -3.94
CA LEU A 36 -7.92 5.52 -3.84
C LEU A 36 -8.61 6.88 -3.90
N HIS A 37 -7.92 7.91 -3.41
CA HIS A 37 -8.43 9.27 -3.36
C HIS A 37 -7.49 10.23 -4.08
N ASN A 38 -8.01 11.39 -4.44
CA ASN A 38 -7.20 12.48 -4.98
C ASN A 38 -6.25 12.98 -3.88
N ILE A 39 -4.96 13.01 -4.18
CA ILE A 39 -3.92 13.52 -3.27
C ILE A 39 -3.41 14.81 -3.86
N SER A 40 -3.35 15.88 -3.07
CA SER A 40 -2.90 17.17 -3.57
C SER A 40 -1.58 17.54 -2.91
N ALA A 41 -0.66 18.17 -3.65
CA ALA A 41 0.59 18.70 -3.09
C ALA A 41 0.40 19.97 -2.24
N VAL A 42 -0.86 20.32 -1.93
CA VAL A 42 -1.21 21.27 -0.87
C VAL A 42 -1.39 20.58 0.48
N ASP A 43 -1.50 19.25 0.49
CA ASP A 43 -1.65 18.48 1.71
C ASP A 43 -0.39 18.55 2.57
N ALA A 44 -0.57 18.62 3.89
CA ALA A 44 0.53 18.66 4.82
C ALA A 44 1.33 17.34 4.78
N PRO A 45 2.68 17.41 4.88
CA PRO A 45 3.49 16.22 5.15
C PRO A 45 2.98 15.49 6.41
N GLY A 46 2.96 14.17 6.37
CA GLY A 46 2.44 13.28 7.41
C GLY A 46 0.97 12.88 7.26
N LYS A 47 0.22 13.51 6.33
CA LYS A 47 -1.17 13.16 6.05
C LYS A 47 -1.29 11.70 5.62
N ALA A 48 -2.22 10.97 6.23
CA ALA A 48 -2.51 9.59 5.85
C ALA A 48 -3.15 9.54 4.46
N VAL A 49 -2.71 8.59 3.66
CA VAL A 49 -3.17 8.37 2.30
C VAL A 49 -3.62 6.93 2.16
N ALA A 50 -4.88 6.75 1.75
CA ALA A 50 -5.41 5.43 1.42
C ALA A 50 -5.07 5.07 -0.03
N MET A 51 -4.48 3.88 -0.19
CA MET A 51 -4.12 3.28 -1.46
C MET A 51 -4.64 1.84 -1.48
N GLN A 52 -4.65 1.22 -2.65
CA GLN A 52 -4.83 -0.22 -2.76
C GLN A 52 -3.77 -0.82 -3.67
N LEU A 53 -3.50 -2.10 -3.51
CA LEU A 53 -2.68 -2.84 -4.46
C LEU A 53 -3.39 -2.94 -5.82
N ASP A 54 -2.69 -2.62 -6.91
CA ASP A 54 -3.22 -2.66 -8.28
C ASP A 54 -3.24 -4.10 -8.84
N LYS A 55 -2.24 -4.90 -8.47
CA LYS A 55 -2.05 -6.27 -8.99
C LYS A 55 -1.66 -7.23 -7.88
N ASP A 56 -2.02 -8.49 -8.05
CA ASP A 56 -1.60 -9.59 -7.19
C ASP A 56 -0.07 -9.69 -7.16
N VAL A 57 0.49 -9.76 -5.96
CA VAL A 57 1.91 -9.98 -5.73
C VAL A 57 2.10 -11.46 -5.49
N VAL A 58 2.73 -12.13 -6.46
CA VAL A 58 2.99 -13.56 -6.44
C VAL A 58 4.43 -13.79 -5.99
N VAL A 59 4.63 -14.62 -4.96
CA VAL A 59 5.94 -15.05 -4.47
C VAL A 59 5.98 -16.57 -4.49
N ASN A 60 7.03 -17.13 -5.09
CA ASN A 60 7.19 -18.59 -5.24
C ASN A 60 5.96 -19.29 -5.85
N GLY A 61 5.29 -18.66 -6.82
CA GLY A 61 4.10 -19.20 -7.49
C GLY A 61 2.82 -19.14 -6.68
N LYS A 62 2.81 -18.54 -5.48
CA LYS A 62 1.62 -18.31 -4.66
C LYS A 62 1.32 -16.82 -4.55
N VAL A 63 0.04 -16.45 -4.61
CA VAL A 63 -0.41 -15.07 -4.35
C VAL A 63 -0.13 -14.77 -2.87
N ALA A 64 0.88 -13.93 -2.62
CA ALA A 64 1.24 -13.47 -1.28
C ALA A 64 0.35 -12.32 -0.84
N LEU A 65 0.18 -11.34 -1.73
CA LEU A 65 -0.67 -10.17 -1.50
C LEU A 65 -1.69 -10.08 -2.64
N PRO A 66 -2.99 -10.27 -2.38
CA PRO A 66 -4.00 -10.16 -3.43
C PRO A 66 -4.15 -8.69 -3.87
N GLY A 67 -4.39 -8.48 -5.16
CA GLY A 67 -4.79 -7.20 -5.72
C GLY A 67 -6.04 -6.69 -5.01
N GLY A 68 -6.11 -5.38 -4.77
CA GLY A 68 -7.17 -4.79 -3.95
C GLY A 68 -6.88 -4.76 -2.44
N THR A 69 -5.77 -5.34 -1.98
CA THR A 69 -5.28 -5.16 -0.60
C THR A 69 -5.21 -3.67 -0.27
N LYS A 70 -5.86 -3.25 0.84
CA LYS A 70 -5.84 -1.85 1.27
C LYS A 70 -4.49 -1.54 1.88
N ILE A 71 -3.87 -0.46 1.40
CA ILE A 71 -2.56 -0.02 1.81
C ILE A 71 -2.69 1.38 2.40
N SER A 72 -2.08 1.57 3.57
CA SER A 72 -1.99 2.85 4.25
C SER A 72 -0.61 3.43 4.05
N GLY A 73 -0.56 4.66 3.57
CA GLY A 73 0.66 5.42 3.42
C GLY A 73 0.56 6.79 4.08
N ARG A 74 1.66 7.53 4.02
CA ARG A 74 1.76 8.92 4.45
C ARG A 74 2.47 9.75 3.39
N VAL A 75 2.08 11.01 3.28
CA VAL A 75 2.82 11.99 2.49
C VAL A 75 4.14 12.28 3.21
N GLU A 76 5.27 12.06 2.57
CA GLU A 76 6.58 12.30 3.19
C GLU A 76 7.09 13.71 2.88
N THR A 77 7.03 14.11 1.61
CA THR A 77 7.36 15.48 1.18
C THR A 77 6.22 16.05 0.36
N SER A 78 5.80 17.27 0.71
CA SER A 78 4.82 18.05 -0.04
C SER A 78 5.42 19.42 -0.32
N LYS A 79 5.90 19.63 -1.56
CA LYS A 79 6.50 20.89 -1.98
C LYS A 79 5.62 21.56 -3.03
N ARG A 80 4.78 22.46 -2.55
CA ARG A 80 4.07 23.42 -3.39
C ARG A 80 5.04 24.50 -3.84
N SER A 81 5.37 24.55 -5.13
CA SER A 81 6.02 25.73 -5.67
C SER A 81 5.00 26.86 -5.80
N ARG A 82 5.30 28.03 -5.23
CA ARG A 82 4.55 29.29 -5.45
C ARG A 82 4.79 29.89 -6.84
N THR A 83 5.76 29.37 -7.59
CA THR A 83 6.17 29.88 -8.90
C THR A 83 5.90 28.83 -9.97
N LEU A 84 5.25 29.23 -11.06
CA LEU A 84 4.87 28.39 -12.21
C LEU A 84 6.05 27.65 -12.88
N THR A 85 7.29 28.10 -12.64
CA THR A 85 8.54 27.64 -13.27
C THR A 85 9.32 26.63 -12.43
N ARG A 86 8.94 26.36 -11.16
CA ARG A 86 9.70 25.47 -10.28
C ARG A 86 8.99 24.12 -10.14
N SER A 87 9.73 23.03 -10.30
CA SER A 87 9.24 21.66 -10.12
C SER A 87 8.55 21.48 -8.77
N GLN A 88 7.34 20.95 -8.80
CA GLN A 88 6.59 20.57 -7.60
C GLN A 88 6.91 19.10 -7.28
N SER A 89 7.06 18.76 -6.00
CA SER A 89 7.40 17.38 -5.59
C SER A 89 6.43 16.91 -4.51
N LEU A 90 5.79 15.76 -4.76
CA LEU A 90 4.91 15.09 -3.82
C LEU A 90 5.41 13.66 -3.70
N THR A 91 6.00 13.33 -2.57
CA THR A 91 6.46 11.98 -2.28
C THR A 91 5.56 11.35 -1.23
N VAL A 92 5.27 10.07 -1.43
CA VAL A 92 4.48 9.27 -0.52
C VAL A 92 5.27 8.04 -0.12
N ASN A 93 5.04 7.58 1.10
CA ASN A 93 5.62 6.37 1.62
C ASN A 93 4.52 5.46 2.17
N ILE A 94 4.66 4.16 1.99
CA ILE A 94 3.73 3.17 2.53
C ILE A 94 4.24 2.74 3.90
N THR A 95 3.34 2.68 4.87
CA THR A 95 3.67 2.25 6.25
C THR A 95 3.04 0.92 6.59
N ASP A 96 1.84 0.64 6.10
CA ASP A 96 1.06 -0.53 6.54
C ASP A 96 0.16 -1.07 5.42
N ALA A 97 -0.14 -2.36 5.45
CA ALA A 97 -1.16 -2.99 4.60
C ALA A 97 -2.13 -3.83 5.42
N GLN A 98 -3.40 -3.83 4.99
CA GLN A 98 -4.46 -4.66 5.56
C GLN A 98 -4.58 -5.94 4.75
N VAL A 99 -4.11 -7.04 5.30
CA VAL A 99 -4.10 -8.37 4.65
C VAL A 99 -4.95 -9.31 5.50
N HIS A 100 -6.02 -9.87 4.92
CA HIS A 100 -6.95 -10.78 5.63
C HIS A 100 -7.47 -10.25 6.97
N GLY A 101 -7.72 -8.94 7.08
CA GLY A 101 -8.18 -8.30 8.32
C GLY A 101 -7.08 -8.04 9.37
N ARG A 102 -5.82 -8.36 9.07
CA ARG A 102 -4.65 -8.03 9.90
C ARG A 102 -3.88 -6.85 9.31
N THR A 103 -3.36 -5.99 10.18
CA THR A 103 -2.46 -4.90 9.81
C THR A 103 -1.02 -5.40 9.82
N VAL A 104 -0.36 -5.33 8.67
CA VAL A 104 1.04 -5.73 8.50
C VAL A 104 1.87 -4.48 8.17
N ALA A 105 2.87 -4.21 8.99
CA ALA A 105 3.77 -3.08 8.79
C ALA A 105 4.68 -3.32 7.58
N ILE A 106 4.66 -2.41 6.62
CA ILE A 106 5.47 -2.45 5.40
C ILE A 106 6.63 -1.49 5.54
N LYS A 107 7.83 -1.96 5.20
CA LYS A 107 9.02 -1.11 5.07
C LYS A 107 9.45 -1.06 3.62
N THR A 108 9.34 0.10 3.01
CA THR A 108 9.80 0.37 1.65
C THR A 108 11.23 0.93 1.66
N THR A 109 11.90 0.90 0.51
CA THR A 109 13.25 1.47 0.35
C THR A 109 13.29 2.99 0.46
N GLY A 110 12.15 3.65 0.33
CA GLY A 110 12.04 5.09 0.44
C GLY A 110 10.72 5.62 -0.12
N ALA A 111 10.52 6.92 0.04
CA ALA A 111 9.39 7.62 -0.53
C ALA A 111 9.44 7.60 -2.06
N VAL A 112 8.29 7.42 -2.69
CA VAL A 112 8.15 7.43 -4.14
C VAL A 112 7.48 8.74 -4.55
N SER A 113 8.04 9.41 -5.56
CA SER A 113 7.43 10.60 -6.12
C SER A 113 6.20 10.23 -6.94
N LEU A 114 5.09 10.89 -6.67
CA LEU A 114 3.92 10.81 -7.52
C LEU A 114 4.17 11.66 -8.76
N GLU A 115 3.74 11.23 -9.94
CA GLU A 115 3.85 12.08 -11.12
C GLU A 115 2.72 13.12 -11.13
N ASN A 116 3.03 14.35 -11.58
CA ASN A 116 2.01 15.37 -11.83
C ASN A 116 1.51 15.21 -13.27
N PRO A 117 0.31 14.65 -13.52
CA PRO A 117 -0.20 14.50 -14.89
C PRO A 117 -0.45 15.86 -15.57
N PHE A 118 -0.54 16.94 -14.80
CA PHE A 118 -0.72 18.30 -15.31
C PHE A 118 0.60 19.07 -15.51
N ALA A 119 1.74 18.47 -15.17
CA ALA A 119 3.03 19.08 -15.47
C ALA A 119 3.39 18.86 -16.94
N ARG A 120 3.68 19.96 -17.64
CA ARG A 120 4.20 19.96 -19.00
C ARG A 120 5.68 20.31 -18.93
N THR A 121 6.52 19.48 -19.55
CA THR A 121 7.94 19.80 -19.69
C THR A 121 8.13 20.63 -20.97
N THR A 122 8.69 21.82 -20.83
CA THR A 122 9.06 22.65 -21.99
C THR A 122 10.26 22.05 -22.73
N ARG A 123 10.53 22.48 -23.96
CA ARG A 123 11.72 22.05 -24.74
C ARG A 123 13.06 22.30 -24.03
N ARG A 124 13.09 23.17 -23.01
CA ARG A 124 14.27 23.47 -22.19
C ARG A 124 14.39 22.60 -20.94
N GLY A 125 13.57 21.55 -20.80
CA GLY A 125 13.59 20.64 -19.64
C GLY A 125 12.95 21.22 -18.37
N VAL A 126 12.35 22.41 -18.44
CA VAL A 126 11.65 23.03 -17.30
C VAL A 126 10.23 22.49 -17.22
N GLN A 127 9.85 21.94 -16.06
CA GLN A 127 8.47 21.59 -15.75
C GLN A 127 7.66 22.85 -15.43
N VAL A 128 6.54 23.01 -16.11
CA VAL A 128 5.53 24.04 -15.86
C VAL A 128 4.18 23.37 -15.64
N SER A 129 3.45 23.78 -14.61
CA SER A 129 2.10 23.29 -14.32
C SER A 129 1.14 24.45 -14.14
N THR A 130 0.12 24.53 -14.98
CA THR A 130 -0.90 25.60 -14.95
C THR A 130 -1.91 25.42 -13.82
N TYR A 131 -2.01 24.20 -13.26
CA TYR A 131 -2.93 23.82 -12.19
C TYR A 131 -2.18 23.41 -10.92
N SER A 132 -2.88 23.43 -9.78
CA SER A 132 -2.39 22.83 -8.54
C SER A 132 -2.04 21.37 -8.78
N TYR A 133 -0.85 20.94 -8.35
CA TYR A 133 -0.44 19.55 -8.42
C TYR A 133 -1.37 18.67 -7.59
N GLN A 134 -2.16 17.92 -8.32
CA GLN A 134 -3.15 16.98 -7.85
C GLN A 134 -2.91 15.67 -8.57
N VAL A 135 -2.75 14.61 -7.78
CA VAL A 135 -2.63 13.25 -8.26
C VAL A 135 -4.03 12.66 -8.18
N PRO A 136 -4.66 12.34 -9.33
CA PRO A 136 -6.01 11.80 -9.33
C PRO A 136 -6.03 10.42 -8.66
N ALA A 137 -7.20 10.02 -8.17
CA ALA A 137 -7.46 8.64 -7.78
C ALA A 137 -7.18 7.70 -8.96
N GLY A 138 -6.60 6.54 -8.67
CA GLY A 138 -6.19 5.56 -9.68
C GLY A 138 -4.78 5.76 -10.24
N ALA A 139 -4.05 6.79 -9.79
CA ALA A 139 -2.65 6.94 -10.15
C ALA A 139 -1.83 5.74 -9.65
N LYS A 140 -1.05 5.13 -10.54
CA LYS A 140 -0.25 3.95 -10.24
C LYS A 140 1.14 4.37 -9.78
N VAL A 141 1.60 3.71 -8.73
CA VAL A 141 2.85 4.03 -8.06
C VAL A 141 3.56 2.73 -7.73
N GLN A 142 4.86 2.67 -8.02
CA GLN A 142 5.65 1.48 -7.77
C GLN A 142 6.50 1.69 -6.53
N PHE A 143 6.33 0.81 -5.55
CA PHE A 143 7.12 0.80 -4.34
C PHE A 143 7.98 -0.44 -4.30
N ARG A 144 9.18 -0.33 -3.73
CA ARG A 144 10.05 -1.49 -3.53
C ARG A 144 10.18 -1.77 -2.05
N LEU A 145 10.02 -3.03 -1.65
CA LEU A 145 10.20 -3.45 -0.27
C LEU A 145 11.67 -3.34 0.14
N ALA A 146 11.94 -2.72 1.28
CA ALA A 146 13.27 -2.69 1.89
C ALA A 146 13.55 -3.92 2.74
N LYS A 147 12.51 -4.46 3.38
CA LYS A 147 12.60 -5.64 4.24
C LYS A 147 11.63 -6.71 3.75
N PRO A 148 11.94 -7.99 4.05
CA PRO A 148 10.96 -9.04 3.87
C PRO A 148 9.70 -8.74 4.69
N LEU A 149 8.55 -9.06 4.12
CA LEU A 149 7.25 -8.92 4.75
C LEU A 149 6.73 -10.31 5.10
N GLU A 150 6.54 -10.58 6.39
CA GLU A 150 5.93 -11.82 6.87
C GLU A 150 4.41 -11.59 7.03
N LEU A 151 3.59 -12.51 6.52
CA LEU A 151 2.11 -12.42 6.49
C LEU A 151 1.43 -13.48 7.36
#